data_AF-A0A6M1NW21-F1
#
_entry.id   AF-A0A6M1NW21-F1
#
_cell.length_a   1.000
_cell.length_b   1.000
_cell.length_c   1.000
_cell.angle_alpha   90.00
_cell.angle_beta   90.00
_cell.angle_gamma   90.00
#
_symmetry.space_group_name_H-M   'P 1'
#
loop_
_entity.id
_entity.type
_entity.pdbx_description
1 polymer ?
#
loop_
_entity_poly.entity_id
_entity_poly.type
_entity_poly.pdbx_seq_one_letter_code
_entity_poly.pdbx_strand_id
1 'polypeptide(L)'
;MIFQIINLDIINESMMGNADLIKELVDLYISQSPGDFKALEDALSTGDTVLIRKTAHHIKPTMQYIGAKDLLQDFQVLENMAKEGVPIEEMNAQFQKIKPKFSLMLEELQQLSIS
;
A
#
# COMPACT_ATOMS: atom_id res chain seq x y z
N MET A 1 20.56 3.28 6.32
CA MET A 1 19.76 2.23 5.67
C MET A 1 19.18 2.83 4.40
N ILE A 2 19.20 2.10 3.28
CA ILE A 2 18.56 2.54 2.04
C ILE A 2 17.30 1.70 1.92
N PHE A 3 16.15 2.31 2.14
CA PHE A 3 14.86 1.70 1.86
C PHE A 3 14.57 1.82 0.36
N GLN A 4 14.04 0.75 -0.23
CA GLN A 4 13.72 0.66 -1.65
C GLN A 4 12.29 1.09 -1.93
N ILE A 5 11.36 0.79 -1.01
CA ILE A 5 9.95 1.16 -1.18
C ILE A 5 9.62 2.41 -0.39
N ILE A 6 9.90 2.45 0.90
CA ILE A 6 9.54 3.58 1.77
C ILE A 6 10.57 4.71 1.72
N ASN A 7 10.16 5.93 2.05
CA ASN A 7 11.06 7.09 2.13
C ASN A 7 10.96 7.73 3.52
N LEU A 8 12.05 7.65 4.28
CA LEU A 8 12.12 8.22 5.64
C LEU A 8 12.00 9.73 5.68
N ASP A 9 12.52 10.45 4.68
CA ASP A 9 12.42 11.90 4.65
C ASP A 9 10.95 12.31 4.52
N ILE A 10 10.20 11.63 3.65
CA ILE A 10 8.75 11.87 3.49
C ILE A 10 7.97 11.48 4.76
N ILE A 11 8.32 10.37 5.40
CA ILE A 11 7.69 9.95 6.67
C ILE A 11 7.92 11.01 7.75
N ASN A 12 9.17 11.46 7.88
CA ASN A 12 9.54 12.50 8.85
C ASN A 12 8.83 13.82 8.54
N GLU A 13 8.80 14.28 7.29
CA GLU A 13 8.09 15.50 6.90
C GLU A 13 6.58 15.40 7.17
N SER A 14 5.96 14.26 6.85
CA SER A 14 4.53 14.02 7.04
C SER A 14 4.13 14.04 8.52
N MET A 15 5.03 13.60 9.41
CA MET A 15 4.81 13.52 10.85
C MET A 15 5.52 14.63 11.64
N MET A 16 5.95 15.70 10.96
CA MET A 16 6.66 16.84 11.55
C MET A 16 7.90 16.46 12.38
N GLY A 17 8.56 15.35 12.02
CA GLY A 17 9.74 14.82 12.72
C GLY A 17 9.45 14.18 14.08
N ASN A 18 8.18 13.92 14.41
CA ASN A 18 7.82 13.29 15.68
C ASN A 18 7.98 11.75 15.60
N ALA A 19 9.07 11.25 16.16
CA ALA A 19 9.41 9.82 16.16
C ALA A 19 8.35 8.93 16.83
N ASP A 20 7.70 9.40 17.90
CA ASP A 20 6.66 8.63 18.59
C ASP A 20 5.43 8.44 17.70
N LEU A 21 4.99 9.51 17.01
CA LEU A 21 3.88 9.43 16.06
C LEU A 21 4.21 8.57 14.85
N ILE A 22 5.45 8.66 14.34
CA ILE A 22 5.92 7.80 13.24
C ILE A 22 5.80 6.33 13.66
N LYS A 23 6.29 5.98 14.85
CA LYS A 23 6.25 4.61 15.34
C LYS A 23 4.82 4.10 15.52
N GLU A 24 3.94 4.87 16.16
CA GLU A 24 2.53 4.48 16.34
C GLU A 24 1.81 4.26 15.01
N LEU A 25 2.03 5.15 14.02
CA LEU A 25 1.43 5.00 12.70
C LEU A 25 2.01 3.82 11.94
N VAL A 26 3.33 3.63 11.98
CA VAL A 26 3.99 2.50 11.33
C VAL A 26 3.48 1.17 11.90
N ASP A 27 3.37 1.04 13.23
CA ASP A 27 2.81 -0.16 13.87
C ASP A 27 1.34 -0.39 13.50
N LEU A 28 0.53 0.68 13.47
CA LEU A 28 -0.85 0.62 13.01
C LEU A 28 -0.94 0.12 11.57
N TYR A 29 -0.08 0.64 10.68
CA TYR A 29 -0.06 0.25 9.28
C TYR A 29 0.45 -1.17 9.08
N ILE A 30 1.48 -1.62 9.80
CA ILE A 30 1.94 -3.02 9.75
C ILE A 30 0.82 -3.98 10.14
N SER A 31 -0.02 -3.59 11.11
CA SER A 31 -1.15 -4.39 11.58
C SER A 31 -2.34 -4.38 10.61
N GLN A 32 -2.69 -3.22 10.04
CA GLN A 32 -3.86 -3.07 9.16
C GLN A 32 -3.58 -3.47 7.70
N SER A 33 -2.40 -3.15 7.18
CA SER A 33 -2.03 -3.34 5.76
C SER A 33 -2.24 -4.77 5.25
N PRO A 34 -1.89 -5.85 5.98
CA PRO A 34 -2.18 -7.22 5.54
C PRO A 34 -3.69 -7.50 5.37
N GLY A 35 -4.54 -6.90 6.22
CA GLY A 35 -5.99 -7.02 6.15
C GLY A 35 -6.56 -6.32 4.91
N ASP A 36 -6.12 -5.09 4.66
CA ASP A 36 -6.50 -4.33 3.46
C ASP A 36 -6.04 -5.02 2.17
N PHE A 37 -4.81 -5.55 2.17
CA PHE A 37 -4.26 -6.27 1.02
C PHE A 37 -5.02 -7.57 0.74
N LYS A 38 -5.42 -8.30 1.80
CA LYS A 38 -6.25 -9.49 1.67
C LYS A 38 -7.67 -9.15 1.17
N ALA A 39 -8.26 -8.07 1.67
CA ALA A 39 -9.56 -7.61 1.17
C ALA A 39 -9.51 -7.25 -0.33
N LEU A 40 -8.38 -6.75 -0.82
CA LEU A 40 -8.15 -6.49 -2.25
C LEU A 40 -8.01 -7.81 -3.04
N GLU A 41 -7.28 -8.79 -2.51
CA GLU A 41 -7.15 -10.14 -3.12
C GLU A 41 -8.51 -10.85 -3.20
N ASP A 42 -9.33 -10.76 -2.15
CA ASP A 42 -10.69 -11.31 -2.12
C ASP A 42 -11.60 -10.60 -3.13
N ALA A 43 -11.51 -9.27 -3.24
CA ALA A 43 -12.28 -8.49 -4.21
C ALA A 43 -11.93 -8.84 -5.66
N LEU A 44 -10.65 -9.09 -5.94
CA LEU A 44 -10.18 -9.58 -7.24
C LEU A 44 -10.69 -10.99 -7.53
N SER A 45 -10.79 -11.84 -6.51
CA SER A 45 -11.29 -13.21 -6.65
C SER A 45 -12.80 -13.28 -6.88
N THR A 46 -13.57 -12.37 -6.29
CA THR A 46 -15.02 -12.26 -6.50
C THR A 46 -15.39 -11.49 -7.77
N GLY A 47 -14.43 -10.77 -8.36
CA GLY A 47 -14.65 -9.93 -9.53
C GLY A 47 -15.39 -8.62 -9.22
N ASP A 48 -15.43 -8.19 -7.96
CA ASP A 48 -16.12 -6.98 -7.53
C ASP A 48 -15.24 -5.74 -7.77
N THR A 49 -15.40 -5.14 -8.95
CA THR A 49 -14.65 -3.94 -9.36
C THR A 49 -14.92 -2.73 -8.46
N VAL A 50 -16.10 -2.65 -7.83
CA VAL A 50 -16.42 -1.56 -6.90
C VAL A 50 -15.60 -1.71 -5.63
N LEU A 51 -15.49 -2.95 -5.12
CA LEU A 51 -14.70 -3.25 -3.94
C LEU A 51 -13.19 -3.07 -4.22
N ILE A 52 -12.69 -3.55 -5.37
CA ILE A 52 -11.29 -3.34 -5.80
C ILE A 52 -10.94 -1.85 -5.78
N ARG A 53 -11.78 -1.02 -6.41
CA ARG A 53 -11.60 0.44 -6.46
C ARG A 53 -11.57 1.04 -5.05
N LYS A 54 -12.51 0.65 -4.20
CA LYS A 54 -12.64 1.18 -2.83
C LYS A 54 -11.42 0.82 -1.98
N THR A 55 -10.95 -0.43 -2.04
CA THR A 55 -9.81 -0.90 -1.27
C THR A 55 -8.51 -0.26 -1.78
N ALA A 56 -8.32 -0.16 -3.10
CA ALA A 56 -7.17 0.55 -3.67
C ALA A 56 -7.13 2.02 -3.23
N HIS A 57 -8.29 2.71 -3.22
CA HIS A 57 -8.40 4.08 -2.74
C HIS A 57 -8.04 4.24 -1.26
N HIS A 58 -8.40 3.25 -0.43
CA HIS A 58 -8.10 3.24 1.00
C HIS A 58 -6.59 3.11 1.30
N ILE A 59 -5.88 2.29 0.52
CA ILE A 59 -4.44 2.01 0.74
C ILE A 59 -3.55 3.17 0.24
N LYS A 60 -4.00 3.94 -0.76
CA LYS A 60 -3.22 5.04 -1.37
C LYS A 60 -2.68 6.08 -0.37
N PRO A 61 -3.50 6.68 0.51
CA PRO A 61 -3.01 7.64 1.50
C PRO A 61 -1.84 7.08 2.31
N THR A 62 -1.93 5.83 2.75
CA THR A 62 -0.86 5.16 3.50
C THR A 62 0.44 5.13 2.70
N MET A 63 0.38 4.71 1.43
CA MET A 63 1.55 4.70 0.55
C MET A 63 2.15 6.10 0.33
N GLN A 64 1.29 7.12 0.28
CA GLN A 64 1.72 8.51 0.16
C GLN A 64 2.46 8.99 1.42
N TYR A 65 1.91 8.70 2.61
CA TYR A 65 2.54 9.10 3.89
C TYR A 65 3.88 8.42 4.13
N ILE A 66 4.03 7.15 3.72
CA ILE A 66 5.28 6.41 3.87
C ILE A 66 6.27 6.65 2.72
N GLY A 67 5.91 7.49 1.76
CA GLY A 67 6.74 7.79 0.59
C GLY A 67 6.91 6.65 -0.40
N ALA A 68 6.05 5.63 -0.34
CA ALA A 68 6.03 4.48 -1.25
C ALA A 68 5.42 4.84 -2.61
N LYS A 69 6.12 5.69 -3.37
CA LYS A 69 5.66 6.25 -4.65
C LYS A 69 5.32 5.17 -5.69
N ASP A 70 6.14 4.12 -5.77
CA ASP A 70 5.91 3.02 -6.73
C ASP A 70 4.63 2.26 -6.41
N LEU A 71 4.40 1.90 -5.15
CA LEU A 71 3.17 1.25 -4.70
C LEU A 71 1.97 2.19 -4.89
N LEU A 72 2.10 3.47 -4.54
CA LEU A 72 1.06 4.47 -4.74
C LEU A 72 0.61 4.51 -6.21
N GLN A 73 1.56 4.51 -7.14
CA GLN A 73 1.27 4.49 -8.57
C GLN A 73 0.62 3.17 -8.99
N ASP A 74 1.10 2.02 -8.50
CA ASP A 74 0.51 0.73 -8.82
C ASP A 74 -0.96 0.61 -8.33
N PHE A 75 -1.25 1.05 -7.10
CA PHE A 75 -2.63 1.10 -6.58
C PHE A 75 -3.48 2.11 -7.35
N GLN A 76 -2.88 3.17 -7.88
CA GLN A 76 -3.60 4.12 -8.75
C GLN A 76 -3.95 3.53 -10.10
N VAL A 77 -3.05 2.76 -10.70
CA VAL A 77 -3.34 1.99 -11.91
C VAL A 77 -4.47 1.00 -11.63
N LEU A 78 -4.41 0.24 -10.54
CA LEU A 78 -5.45 -0.74 -10.20
C LEU A 78 -6.83 -0.08 -9.95
N GLU A 79 -6.86 1.06 -9.25
CA GLU A 79 -8.09 1.83 -9.06
C GLU A 79 -8.68 2.30 -10.40
N ASN A 80 -7.84 2.78 -11.31
CA ASN A 80 -8.26 3.23 -12.63
C ASN A 80 -8.76 2.07 -13.49
N MET A 81 -8.07 0.93 -13.48
CA MET A 81 -8.51 -0.30 -14.18
C MET A 81 -9.90 -0.75 -13.71
N ALA A 82 -10.12 -0.75 -12.39
CA ALA A 82 -11.41 -1.08 -11.80
C ALA A 82 -12.51 -0.06 -12.18
N LYS A 83 -12.16 1.22 -12.27
CA LYS A 83 -13.08 2.30 -12.69
C LYS A 83 -13.43 2.24 -14.18
N GLU A 84 -12.47 1.87 -15.03
CA GLU A 84 -12.62 1.77 -16.48
C GLU A 84 -13.29 0.45 -16.91
N GLY A 85 -13.48 -0.49 -15.97
CA GLY A 85 -14.09 -1.78 -16.26
C GLY A 85 -13.17 -2.72 -17.03
N VAL A 86 -11.87 -2.60 -16.81
CA VAL A 86 -10.85 -3.51 -17.37
C VAL A 86 -11.13 -4.95 -16.93
N PRO A 87 -10.75 -5.99 -17.70
CA PRO A 87 -10.93 -7.37 -17.27
C PRO A 87 -10.23 -7.69 -15.94
N ILE A 88 -10.88 -8.51 -15.11
CA ILE A 88 -10.34 -8.96 -13.81
C ILE A 88 -9.00 -9.68 -13.96
N GLU A 89 -8.78 -10.39 -15.07
CA GLU A 89 -7.52 -11.07 -15.37
C GLU A 89 -6.34 -10.09 -15.44
N GLU A 90 -6.54 -8.93 -16.08
CA GLU A 90 -5.52 -7.87 -16.17
C GLU A 90 -5.30 -7.19 -14.82
N MET A 91 -6.37 -6.94 -14.06
CA MET A 91 -6.26 -6.42 -12.70
C MET A 91 -5.52 -7.39 -11.78
N ASN A 92 -5.78 -8.69 -11.90
CA ASN A 92 -5.05 -9.73 -11.18
C ASN A 92 -3.57 -9.75 -11.57
N ALA A 93 -3.25 -9.63 -12.87
CA ALA A 93 -1.86 -9.54 -13.32
C ALA A 93 -1.15 -8.31 -12.73
N GLN A 94 -1.83 -7.17 -12.63
CA GLN A 94 -1.30 -5.99 -11.96
C GLN A 94 -1.12 -6.22 -10.45
N PHE A 95 -2.11 -6.82 -9.78
CA PHE A 95 -2.02 -7.15 -8.35
C PHE A 95 -0.86 -8.11 -8.02
N GLN A 96 -0.59 -9.11 -8.86
CA GLN A 96 0.56 -10.01 -8.68
C GLN A 96 1.91 -9.27 -8.76
N LYS A 97 2.00 -8.13 -9.47
CA LYS A 97 3.19 -7.27 -9.46
C LYS A 97 3.31 -6.43 -8.19
N ILE A 98 2.17 -6.07 -7.58
CA ILE A 98 2.11 -5.30 -6.33
C ILE A 98 2.51 -6.16 -5.14
N LYS A 99 2.05 -7.42 -5.10
CA LYS A 99 2.26 -8.37 -4.00
C LYS A 99 3.70 -8.43 -3.46
N PRO A 100 4.74 -8.66 -4.28
CA PRO A 100 6.13 -8.69 -3.78
C PRO A 100 6.61 -7.33 -3.27
N LYS A 101 6.20 -6.22 -3.92
CA LYS A 101 6.55 -4.86 -3.47
C LYS A 101 5.90 -4.53 -2.13
N PHE A 102 4.67 -4.98 -1.93
CA PHE A 102 3.92 -4.80 -0.70
C PHE A 102 4.54 -5.57 0.46
N SER A 103 4.95 -6.82 0.23
CA SER A 103 5.71 -7.59 1.23
C SER A 103 7.01 -6.89 1.62
N LEU A 104 7.78 -6.41 0.63
CA LEU A 104 9.00 -5.66 0.91
C LEU A 104 8.74 -4.39 1.73
N MET A 105 7.69 -3.63 1.38
CA MET A 105 7.27 -2.45 2.15
C MET A 105 6.96 -2.78 3.61
N LEU A 106 6.26 -3.89 3.88
CA LEU A 106 5.97 -4.31 5.25
C LEU A 106 7.25 -4.67 6.03
N GLU A 107 8.21 -5.35 5.38
CA GLU A 107 9.51 -5.64 5.99
C GLU A 107 10.28 -4.36 6.33
N GLU A 108 10.29 -3.38 5.43
CA GLU A 108 10.93 -2.09 5.65
C GLU A 108 10.27 -1.30 6.79
N LEU A 109 8.93 -1.28 6.84
CA LEU A 109 8.18 -0.67 7.94
C LEU A 109 8.48 -1.35 9.28
N GLN A 110 8.56 -2.68 9.32
CA GLN A 110 8.92 -3.42 10.54
C GLN A 110 10.33 -3.06 11.02
N GLN A 111 11.29 -2.96 10.11
CA GLN A 111 12.64 -2.50 10.45
C GLN A 111 12.65 -1.10 11.03
N LEU A 112 11.82 -0.19 10.49
CA LEU A 112 11.68 1.17 10.98
C LEU A 112 11.08 1.23 12.40
N SER A 113 10.08 0.40 12.71
CA SER A 113 9.47 0.36 14.06
C SER A 113 10.46 -0.12 15.14
N ILE A 114 11.37 -1.03 14.77
CA ILE A 114 12.35 -1.63 15.68
C ILE A 114 13.61 -0.74 15.83
N SER A 115 13.86 0.16 14.89
CA SER A 115 15.01 1.08 14.88
C SER A 115 14.84 2.27 15.81
#